data_AF-V5I1P9-F1
#
_entry.id   AF-V5I1P9-F1
#
_cell.length_a   1.000
_cell.length_b   1.000
_cell.length_c   1.000
_cell.angle_alpha   90.00
_cell.angle_beta   90.00
_cell.angle_gamma   90.00
#
_symmetry.space_group_name_H-M   'P 1'
#
loop_
_entity.id
_entity.type
_entity.pdbx_description
1 polymer ?
#
loop_
_entity_poly.entity_id
_entity_poly.type
_entity_poly.pdbx_seq_one_letter_code
_entity_poly.pdbx_strand_id
1 'polypeptide(L)'
;MANPKYADLPGIAYDQPDLYETDELPESDQIVSEASVDQSDSVSTLTISATDAYEKFKGCLVDASSVDFTEGISTPRKKGYDVLSGEWEMAGDKEPENVQQKYQRLQFEVKELLNEVEALKAGAQQGDQSLSTLANPTCLLEQAHLVQKMLLGLDLDRTLGSDTLLSLTDPQGALRKTLESQLERLRQGPAPATPAAPQKAAAEPALDPVQATVKIASLEERLKKLENLVGSDSQKLSMLTSHTDSSCLMEVSQLLSSRLYLLEAPHLDQVEARLSLLQQKMTQVAEKKSALEELDKAGKVNELYELLKKSDAMGSSLTQVVERLVCLQELHEQALQFSKAVSQLDQVQQHLSLALKNNDKHLTEVQTNFGQNIETINKNMTLLEGKIAALKK
;
A
#
# COMPACT_ATOMS: atom_id res chain seq x y z
N MET A 1 -31.72 17.89 38.02
CA MET A 1 -31.13 19.12 38.61
C MET A 1 -31.11 20.18 37.52
N ALA A 2 -31.67 21.36 37.77
CA ALA A 2 -31.76 22.42 36.75
C ALA A 2 -30.37 22.94 36.38
N ASN A 3 -30.13 23.12 35.08
CA ASN A 3 -28.87 23.64 34.56
C ASN A 3 -28.77 25.13 34.94
N PRO A 4 -27.69 25.59 35.62
CA PRO A 4 -27.60 26.95 36.16
C PRO A 4 -27.70 28.04 35.09
N LYS A 5 -27.39 27.72 33.83
CA LYS A 5 -27.54 28.63 32.69
C LYS A 5 -28.99 29.03 32.41
N TYR A 6 -29.97 28.21 32.79
CA TYR A 6 -31.38 28.40 32.44
C TYR A 6 -32.29 28.70 33.65
N ALA A 7 -31.75 28.66 34.88
CA ALA A 7 -32.51 28.79 36.12
C ALA A 7 -33.26 30.13 36.27
N ASP A 8 -32.67 31.22 35.77
CA ASP A 8 -33.22 32.59 35.90
C ASP A 8 -34.15 32.98 34.74
N LEU A 9 -34.33 32.11 33.74
CA LEU A 9 -35.19 32.40 32.59
C LEU A 9 -36.65 32.02 32.91
N PRO A 10 -37.61 32.95 32.76
CA PRO A 10 -39.03 32.64 32.89
C PRO A 10 -39.50 31.76 31.72
N GLY A 11 -40.40 30.80 31.99
CA GLY A 11 -41.04 29.97 30.96
C GLY A 11 -40.27 28.70 30.55
N ILE A 12 -39.22 28.31 31.29
CA ILE A 12 -38.54 27.02 31.09
C ILE A 12 -39.33 25.90 31.77
N ALA A 13 -39.62 24.84 31.03
CA ALA A 13 -40.27 23.64 31.56
C ALA A 13 -39.23 22.74 32.24
N TYR A 14 -39.29 22.64 33.57
CA TYR A 14 -38.36 21.82 34.37
C TYR A 14 -38.84 20.38 34.59
N ASP A 15 -40.16 20.17 34.53
CA ASP A 15 -40.81 18.89 34.85
C ASP A 15 -41.30 18.14 33.60
N GLN A 16 -40.75 18.47 32.43
CA GLN A 16 -41.03 17.78 31.17
C GLN A 16 -39.83 16.92 30.76
N PRO A 17 -40.06 15.73 30.18
CA PRO A 17 -38.99 14.94 29.59
C PRO A 17 -38.34 15.72 28.44
N ASP A 18 -37.03 15.61 28.32
CA ASP A 18 -36.22 16.31 27.31
C ASP A 18 -36.49 15.77 25.89
N LEU A 19 -36.89 14.50 25.79
CA LEU A 19 -37.16 13.81 24.53
C LEU A 19 -38.50 13.07 24.60
N TYR A 20 -39.33 13.24 23.57
CA TYR A 20 -40.55 12.46 23.36
C TYR A 20 -40.35 11.57 22.14
N GLU A 21 -39.98 10.31 22.38
CA GLU A 21 -39.77 9.32 21.33
C GLU A 21 -40.77 8.15 21.46
N THR A 22 -41.01 7.47 20.34
CA THR A 22 -41.77 6.21 20.31
C THR A 22 -40.90 5.08 20.83
N ASP A 23 -41.50 4.11 21.52
CA ASP A 23 -40.79 2.93 22.04
C ASP A 23 -39.95 2.28 20.93
N GLU A 24 -38.64 2.13 21.19
CA GLU A 24 -37.70 1.52 20.25
C GLU A 24 -38.05 0.04 20.07
N LEU A 25 -38.43 -0.34 18.85
CA LEU A 25 -38.65 -1.75 18.51
C LEU A 25 -37.29 -2.45 18.40
N PRO A 26 -37.16 -3.71 18.86
CA PRO A 26 -35.88 -4.42 18.84
C PRO A 26 -35.34 -4.55 17.40
N GLU A 27 -34.09 -4.11 17.20
CA GLU A 27 -33.39 -4.08 15.89
C GLU A 27 -33.31 -5.43 15.16
N SER A 28 -33.60 -6.54 15.86
CA SER A 28 -33.60 -7.91 15.31
C SER A 28 -34.57 -8.14 14.14
N ASP A 29 -35.59 -7.30 13.98
CA ASP A 29 -36.55 -7.40 12.86
C ASP A 29 -36.11 -6.61 11.59
N GLN A 30 -34.97 -5.89 11.63
CA GLN A 30 -34.48 -5.07 10.52
C GLN A 30 -33.47 -5.76 9.61
N ILE A 31 -33.13 -7.03 9.86
CA ILE A 31 -32.21 -7.80 9.01
C ILE A 31 -32.96 -8.30 7.76
N VAL A 32 -33.21 -7.39 6.84
CA VAL A 32 -33.46 -7.77 5.44
C VAL A 32 -32.08 -8.00 4.83
N SER A 33 -31.67 -9.27 4.73
CA SER A 33 -30.48 -9.64 3.96
C SER A 33 -30.65 -9.15 2.52
N GLU A 34 -30.11 -7.97 2.22
CA GLU A 34 -30.11 -7.41 0.88
C GLU A 34 -29.31 -8.31 -0.06
N ALA A 35 -29.97 -8.68 -1.16
CA ALA A 35 -29.42 -9.25 -2.39
C ALA A 35 -28.79 -10.65 -2.27
N SER A 36 -29.64 -11.68 -2.23
CA SER A 36 -29.30 -12.90 -2.96
C SER A 36 -29.24 -12.56 -4.44
N VAL A 37 -28.03 -12.48 -5.00
CA VAL A 37 -27.82 -12.44 -6.46
C VAL A 37 -28.55 -13.65 -7.04
N ASP A 38 -29.55 -13.42 -7.90
CA ASP A 38 -30.32 -14.48 -8.56
C ASP A 38 -29.36 -15.47 -9.21
N GLN A 39 -29.25 -16.66 -8.61
CA GLN A 39 -28.56 -17.80 -9.20
C GLN A 39 -29.43 -18.31 -10.36
N SER A 40 -29.32 -17.64 -11.49
CA SER A 40 -30.00 -18.06 -12.72
C SER A 40 -29.30 -19.29 -13.29
N ASP A 41 -30.04 -20.37 -13.60
CA ASP A 41 -29.49 -21.59 -14.23
C ASP A 41 -28.79 -21.34 -15.57
N SER A 42 -29.01 -20.18 -16.19
CA SER A 42 -28.39 -19.76 -17.46
C SER A 42 -27.07 -18.99 -17.29
N VAL A 43 -26.66 -18.66 -16.07
CA VAL A 43 -25.45 -17.87 -15.79
C VAL A 43 -24.49 -18.67 -14.92
N SER A 44 -23.34 -19.03 -15.46
CA SER A 44 -22.25 -19.59 -14.67
C SER A 44 -21.50 -18.47 -13.94
N THR A 45 -21.56 -18.49 -12.61
CA THR A 45 -20.76 -17.60 -11.78
C THR A 45 -19.36 -18.20 -11.62
N LEU A 46 -18.37 -17.56 -12.24
CA LEU A 46 -16.97 -17.95 -12.12
C LEU A 46 -16.33 -17.16 -10.98
N THR A 47 -15.82 -17.87 -9.96
CA THR A 47 -15.04 -17.23 -8.91
C THR A 47 -13.63 -16.95 -9.45
N ILE A 48 -13.33 -15.67 -9.67
CA ILE A 48 -12.00 -15.24 -10.13
C ILE A 48 -11.10 -15.09 -8.91
N SER A 49 -10.09 -15.96 -8.80
CA SER A 49 -8.98 -15.78 -7.86
C SER A 49 -7.86 -15.00 -8.53
N ALA A 50 -7.54 -13.82 -7.99
CA ALA A 50 -6.47 -12.98 -8.53
C ALA A 50 -5.08 -13.64 -8.40
N THR A 51 -4.87 -14.47 -7.39
CA THR A 51 -3.62 -15.21 -7.18
C THR A 51 -3.42 -16.28 -8.24
N ASP A 52 -4.46 -17.07 -8.52
CA ASP A 52 -4.41 -18.16 -9.48
C ASP A 52 -4.27 -17.63 -10.91
N ALA A 53 -4.92 -16.49 -11.20
CA ALA A 53 -4.75 -15.78 -12.46
C ALA A 53 -3.30 -15.27 -12.61
N TYR A 54 -2.72 -14.67 -11.56
CA TYR A 54 -1.34 -14.21 -11.58
C TYR A 54 -0.36 -15.35 -11.85
N GLU A 55 -0.50 -16.49 -11.17
CA GLU A 55 0.37 -17.65 -11.40
C GLU A 55 0.31 -18.17 -12.83
N LYS A 56 -0.88 -18.17 -13.46
CA LYS A 56 -1.07 -18.62 -14.85
C LYS A 56 -0.37 -17.73 -15.87
N PHE A 57 -0.30 -16.42 -15.62
CA PHE A 57 0.32 -15.46 -16.53
C PHE A 57 1.74 -15.05 -16.12
N LYS A 58 2.26 -15.58 -15.01
CA LYS A 58 3.61 -15.31 -14.54
C LYS A 58 4.63 -15.89 -15.52
N GLY A 59 5.31 -15.02 -16.26
CA GLY A 59 6.31 -15.39 -17.26
C GLY A 59 5.85 -15.23 -18.71
N CYS A 60 4.58 -14.92 -18.96
CA CYS A 60 4.12 -14.49 -20.27
C CYS A 60 4.45 -12.99 -20.44
N LEU A 61 5.40 -12.68 -21.32
CA LEU A 61 5.72 -11.30 -21.69
C LEU A 61 5.01 -10.97 -23.01
N VAL A 62 4.48 -9.76 -23.09
CA VAL A 62 3.80 -9.27 -24.29
C VAL A 62 4.75 -8.31 -25.00
N ASP A 63 5.14 -8.64 -26.23
CA ASP A 63 5.90 -7.74 -27.06
C ASP A 63 4.94 -6.78 -27.79
N ALA A 64 5.25 -5.48 -27.69
CA ALA A 64 4.53 -4.40 -28.32
C ALA A 64 5.33 -3.72 -29.45
N SER A 65 6.55 -4.20 -29.75
CA SER A 65 7.47 -3.57 -30.69
C SER A 65 6.96 -3.51 -32.14
N SER A 66 6.18 -4.52 -32.57
CA SER A 66 5.69 -4.69 -33.94
C SER A 66 4.20 -4.39 -34.13
N VAL A 67 3.57 -3.76 -33.13
CA VAL A 67 2.13 -3.50 -33.12
C VAL A 67 1.78 -2.29 -33.98
N ASP A 68 1.10 -2.52 -35.10
CA ASP A 68 0.58 -1.47 -35.98
C ASP A 68 -0.93 -1.69 -36.27
N PHE A 69 -1.77 -0.81 -35.73
CA PHE A 69 -3.22 -0.78 -35.94
C PHE A 69 -3.66 0.21 -37.02
N THR A 70 -2.73 0.90 -37.70
CA THR A 70 -3.11 1.86 -38.74
C THR A 70 -3.67 1.13 -39.96
N GLU A 71 -4.75 1.62 -40.57
CA GLU A 71 -5.40 1.01 -41.76
C GLU A 71 -4.60 1.16 -43.08
N GLY A 72 -3.27 1.39 -43.02
CA GLY A 72 -2.45 1.51 -44.22
C GLY A 72 -2.27 0.18 -44.96
N ILE A 73 -2.47 0.15 -46.28
CA ILE A 73 -2.21 -1.04 -47.11
C ILE A 73 -0.68 -1.17 -47.30
N SER A 74 0.02 -1.72 -46.31
CA SER A 74 1.44 -2.08 -46.43
C SER A 74 1.61 -3.61 -46.55
N THR A 75 2.72 -4.03 -47.15
CA THR A 75 2.98 -5.42 -47.57
C THR A 75 3.31 -6.44 -46.46
N PRO A 76 3.79 -6.11 -45.24
CA PRO A 76 3.85 -7.09 -44.17
C PRO A 76 2.46 -7.33 -43.55
N ARG A 77 2.18 -8.58 -43.15
CA ARG A 77 0.97 -8.94 -42.40
C ARG A 77 1.02 -8.21 -41.05
N LYS A 78 0.10 -7.27 -40.82
CA LYS A 78 -0.06 -6.61 -39.53
C LYS A 78 -0.31 -7.65 -38.46
N LYS A 79 0.60 -7.77 -37.50
CA LYS A 79 0.45 -8.58 -36.31
C LYS A 79 0.09 -7.65 -35.16
N GLY A 80 -0.81 -8.12 -34.29
CA GLY A 80 -1.08 -7.43 -33.03
C GLY A 80 0.04 -7.71 -32.03
N TYR A 81 -0.32 -7.73 -30.75
CA TYR A 81 0.59 -8.16 -29.69
C TYR A 81 1.08 -9.59 -29.93
N ASP A 82 2.39 -9.78 -29.86
CA ASP A 82 3.00 -11.12 -29.88
C ASP A 82 3.32 -11.54 -28.44
N VAL A 83 3.10 -12.82 -28.13
CA VAL A 83 3.36 -13.35 -26.78
C VAL A 83 4.70 -14.06 -26.81
N LEU A 84 5.70 -13.45 -26.17
CA LEU A 84 6.98 -14.08 -25.93
C LEU A 84 6.81 -15.06 -24.77
N SER A 85 6.61 -16.33 -25.11
CA SER A 85 6.49 -17.42 -24.14
C SER A 85 7.59 -18.45 -24.40
N GLY A 86 8.73 -18.31 -23.71
CA GLY A 86 9.76 -19.33 -23.64
C GLY A 86 11.19 -18.79 -23.49
N GLU A 87 12.04 -19.55 -22.80
CA GLU A 87 13.48 -19.29 -22.63
C GLU A 87 14.31 -19.64 -23.90
N TRP A 88 13.66 -20.11 -24.96
CA TRP A 88 14.29 -20.58 -26.19
C TRP A 88 13.82 -19.74 -27.38
N GLU A 89 14.69 -18.85 -27.86
CA GLU A 89 14.43 -18.00 -29.02
C GLU A 89 15.43 -18.32 -30.13
N MET A 90 14.91 -18.56 -31.34
CA MET A 90 15.70 -18.49 -32.57
C MET A 90 15.30 -17.20 -33.29
N ALA A 91 16.26 -16.33 -33.59
CA ALA A 91 15.99 -15.12 -34.37
C ALA A 91 15.46 -15.50 -35.76
N GLY A 92 14.43 -14.80 -36.24
CA GLY A 92 13.93 -14.99 -37.60
C GLY A 92 14.93 -14.50 -38.65
N ASP A 93 14.82 -15.01 -39.88
CA ASP A 93 15.74 -14.83 -41.04
C ASP A 93 16.19 -13.39 -41.39
N LYS A 94 15.69 -12.35 -40.72
CA LYS A 94 15.90 -10.93 -41.05
C LYS A 94 16.42 -10.06 -39.90
N GLU A 95 16.68 -10.63 -38.72
CA GLU A 95 17.22 -9.89 -37.58
C GLU A 95 18.68 -10.27 -37.28
N PRO A 96 19.51 -9.34 -36.75
CA PRO A 96 20.89 -9.66 -36.39
C PRO A 96 20.93 -10.58 -35.16
N GLU A 97 21.40 -11.81 -35.36
CA GLU A 97 21.47 -12.85 -34.32
C GLU A 97 22.44 -12.47 -33.17
N ASN A 98 22.00 -12.66 -31.92
CA ASN A 98 22.89 -12.64 -30.75
C ASN A 98 23.80 -13.89 -30.74
N VAL A 99 24.97 -13.81 -30.11
CA VAL A 99 25.96 -14.92 -30.02
C VAL A 99 25.35 -16.18 -29.41
N GLN A 100 24.49 -16.03 -28.39
CA GLN A 100 23.77 -17.14 -27.77
C GLN A 100 22.73 -17.77 -28.72
N GLN A 101 21.96 -16.94 -29.43
CA GLN A 101 20.98 -17.40 -30.43
C GLN A 101 21.69 -18.08 -31.62
N LYS A 102 22.84 -17.56 -32.05
CA LYS A 102 23.68 -18.15 -33.10
C LYS A 102 24.24 -19.51 -32.69
N TYR A 103 24.67 -19.65 -31.43
CA TYR A 103 25.10 -20.94 -30.88
C TYR A 103 23.96 -21.96 -30.86
N GLN A 104 22.76 -21.54 -30.44
CA GLN A 104 21.57 -22.39 -30.46
C GLN A 104 21.20 -22.80 -31.89
N ARG A 105 21.19 -21.87 -32.85
CA ARG A 105 20.97 -22.17 -34.28
C ARG A 105 22.00 -23.17 -34.81
N LEU A 106 23.30 -22.97 -34.54
CA LEU A 106 24.35 -23.91 -34.94
C LEU A 106 24.16 -25.29 -34.32
N GLN A 107 23.69 -25.39 -33.07
CA GLN A 107 23.34 -26.69 -32.49
C GLN A 107 22.19 -27.37 -33.25
N PHE A 108 21.19 -26.60 -33.71
CA PHE A 108 20.10 -27.12 -34.53
C PHE A 108 20.57 -27.51 -35.94
N GLU A 109 21.31 -26.65 -36.64
CA GLU A 109 21.84 -26.93 -37.99
C GLU A 109 22.78 -28.15 -38.00
N VAL A 110 23.62 -28.34 -36.96
CA VAL A 110 24.47 -29.54 -36.83
C VAL A 110 23.65 -30.79 -36.57
N LYS A 111 22.57 -30.69 -35.78
CA LYS A 111 21.63 -31.82 -35.57
C LYS A 111 20.88 -32.16 -36.86
N GLU A 112 20.46 -31.17 -37.63
CA GLU A 112 19.82 -31.36 -38.92
C GLU A 112 20.77 -32.04 -39.92
N LEU A 113 22.01 -31.56 -40.03
CA LEU A 113 23.03 -32.18 -40.87
C LEU A 113 23.31 -33.64 -40.46
N LEU A 114 23.35 -33.95 -39.16
CA LEU A 114 23.48 -35.32 -38.67
C LEU A 114 22.31 -36.19 -39.15
N ASN A 115 21.07 -35.71 -39.01
CA ASN A 115 19.88 -36.42 -39.45
C ASN A 115 19.87 -36.65 -40.97
N GLU A 116 20.29 -35.65 -41.78
CA GLU A 116 20.39 -35.78 -43.23
C GLU A 116 21.46 -36.78 -43.66
N VAL A 117 22.63 -36.77 -43.02
CA VAL A 117 23.72 -37.72 -43.31
C VAL A 117 23.34 -39.15 -42.88
N GLU A 118 22.61 -39.31 -41.77
CA GLU A 118 22.02 -40.59 -41.38
C GLU A 118 20.97 -41.08 -42.40
N ALA A 119 20.12 -40.18 -42.90
CA ALA A 119 19.15 -40.49 -43.95
C ALA A 119 19.84 -40.89 -45.26
N LEU A 120 20.91 -40.20 -45.65
CA LEU A 120 21.74 -40.54 -46.82
C LEU A 120 22.47 -41.89 -46.64
N LYS A 121 22.95 -42.20 -45.43
CA LYS A 121 23.53 -43.51 -45.09
C LYS A 121 22.49 -44.62 -45.21
N ALA A 122 21.27 -44.39 -44.72
CA ALA A 122 20.16 -45.34 -44.87
C ALA A 122 19.74 -45.51 -46.33
N GLY A 123 19.70 -44.42 -47.11
CA GLY A 123 19.43 -44.45 -48.56
C GLY A 123 20.51 -45.16 -49.38
N ALA A 124 21.79 -44.98 -49.02
CA ALA A 124 22.92 -45.67 -49.66
C ALA A 124 22.91 -47.19 -49.40
N GLN A 125 22.35 -47.64 -48.27
CA GLN A 125 22.14 -49.06 -47.99
C GLN A 125 20.98 -49.67 -48.79
N GLN A 126 20.09 -48.84 -49.37
CA GLN A 126 18.92 -49.27 -50.15
C GLN A 126 19.13 -49.26 -51.67
N GLY A 127 20.37 -49.05 -52.16
CA GLY A 127 20.78 -49.44 -53.50
C GLY A 127 20.43 -48.47 -54.63
N ASP A 128 21.00 -47.26 -54.61
CA ASP A 128 21.05 -46.37 -55.77
C ASP A 128 22.52 -46.17 -56.24
N GLN A 129 22.83 -46.68 -57.43
CA GLN A 129 24.19 -46.91 -57.93
C GLN A 129 24.84 -45.69 -58.60
N SER A 130 24.32 -44.49 -58.32
CA SER A 130 24.76 -43.20 -58.86
C SER A 130 25.34 -42.25 -57.81
N LEU A 131 25.53 -42.71 -56.56
CA LEU A 131 26.16 -41.97 -55.47
C LEU A 131 27.47 -42.61 -54.94
N SER A 132 27.92 -43.71 -55.55
CA SER A 132 29.12 -44.46 -55.13
C SER A 132 30.45 -43.74 -55.38
N THR A 133 30.44 -42.49 -55.85
CA THR A 133 31.63 -41.66 -56.11
C THR A 133 31.82 -40.50 -55.13
N LEU A 134 30.96 -40.33 -54.12
CA LEU A 134 31.30 -39.51 -52.95
C LEU A 134 31.64 -40.39 -51.75
N ALA A 135 32.82 -40.15 -51.21
CA ALA A 135 33.43 -40.91 -50.13
C ALA A 135 32.58 -40.95 -48.84
N ASN A 136 32.40 -42.15 -48.31
CA ASN A 136 32.09 -42.52 -46.92
C ASN A 136 31.10 -41.59 -46.17
N PRO A 137 29.77 -41.79 -46.30
CA PRO A 137 28.78 -41.17 -45.42
C PRO A 137 29.05 -41.47 -43.93
N THR A 138 29.73 -42.58 -43.63
CA THR A 138 30.22 -42.92 -42.29
C THR A 138 31.32 -42.01 -41.78
N CYS A 139 32.26 -41.58 -42.64
CA CYS A 139 33.33 -40.64 -42.25
C CYS A 139 32.76 -39.24 -42.00
N LEU A 140 31.80 -38.81 -42.84
CA LEU A 140 31.10 -37.54 -42.65
C LEU A 140 30.27 -37.53 -41.35
N LEU A 141 29.63 -38.66 -41.01
CA LEU A 141 28.92 -38.82 -39.74
C LEU A 141 29.86 -38.73 -38.54
N GLU A 142 31.01 -39.42 -38.58
CA GLU A 142 32.03 -39.33 -37.53
C GLU A 142 32.55 -37.90 -37.35
N GLN A 143 32.77 -37.19 -38.46
CA GLN A 143 33.22 -35.80 -38.44
C GLN A 143 32.13 -34.84 -37.93
N ALA A 144 30.86 -35.05 -38.29
CA ALA A 144 29.72 -34.28 -37.78
C ALA A 144 29.50 -34.50 -36.27
N HIS A 145 29.66 -35.74 -35.78
CA HIS A 145 29.65 -36.01 -34.34
C HIS A 145 30.82 -35.35 -33.59
N LEU A 146 32.00 -35.26 -34.21
CA LEU A 146 33.13 -34.55 -33.63
C LEU A 146 32.85 -33.05 -33.53
N VAL A 147 32.25 -32.45 -34.55
CA VAL A 147 31.80 -31.03 -34.53
C VAL A 147 30.73 -30.82 -33.45
N GLN A 148 29.75 -31.71 -33.32
CA GLN A 148 28.76 -31.64 -32.24
C GLN A 148 29.42 -31.69 -30.86
N LYS A 149 30.40 -32.59 -30.66
CA LYS A 149 31.15 -32.68 -29.40
C LYS A 149 31.99 -31.44 -29.13
N MET A 150 32.58 -30.84 -30.16
CA MET A 150 33.29 -29.55 -30.05
C MET A 150 32.32 -28.42 -29.70
N LEU A 151 31.11 -28.41 -30.26
CA LEU A 151 30.09 -27.39 -30.01
C LEU A 151 29.51 -27.50 -28.58
N LEU A 152 29.28 -28.71 -28.07
CA LEU A 152 28.98 -28.92 -26.64
C LEU A 152 30.20 -28.56 -25.76
N GLY A 153 31.43 -28.80 -26.21
CA GLY A 153 32.63 -28.35 -25.48
C GLY A 153 32.76 -26.82 -25.40
N LEU A 154 32.17 -26.12 -26.37
CA LEU A 154 32.10 -24.66 -26.48
C LEU A 154 30.93 -24.06 -25.69
N ASP A 155 30.24 -24.84 -24.82
CA ASP A 155 29.17 -24.36 -23.94
C ASP A 155 29.50 -22.95 -23.42
N LEU A 156 28.80 -21.96 -23.97
CA LEU A 156 29.09 -20.54 -23.76
C LEU A 156 29.00 -20.20 -22.28
N ASP A 157 28.13 -20.90 -21.56
CA ASP A 157 27.89 -20.73 -20.12
C ASP A 157 29.09 -21.18 -19.28
N ARG A 158 29.79 -22.23 -19.72
CA ARG A 158 30.97 -22.78 -19.03
C ARG A 158 32.27 -22.03 -19.40
N THR A 159 32.35 -21.49 -20.60
CA THR A 159 33.56 -20.85 -21.14
C THR A 159 33.59 -19.33 -20.92
N LEU A 160 32.44 -18.66 -21.01
CA LEU A 160 32.31 -17.22 -20.82
C LEU A 160 31.80 -16.86 -19.41
N GLY A 161 31.06 -17.77 -18.78
CA GLY A 161 30.39 -17.56 -17.49
C GLY A 161 29.04 -16.85 -17.64
N SER A 162 28.05 -17.25 -16.85
CA SER A 162 26.67 -16.74 -16.90
C SER A 162 26.57 -15.21 -16.77
N ASP A 163 27.45 -14.58 -15.98
CA ASP A 163 27.47 -13.12 -15.81
C ASP A 163 27.90 -12.36 -17.08
N THR A 164 28.79 -12.92 -17.90
CA THR A 164 29.18 -12.25 -19.15
C THR A 164 28.17 -12.49 -20.27
N LEU A 165 27.50 -13.65 -20.29
CA LEU A 165 26.40 -13.90 -21.22
C LEU A 165 25.21 -12.98 -20.96
N LEU A 166 24.84 -12.78 -19.69
CA LEU A 166 23.84 -11.78 -19.30
C LEU A 166 24.25 -10.36 -19.70
N SER A 167 25.54 -10.06 -19.72
CA SER A 167 26.04 -8.75 -20.18
C SER A 167 26.01 -8.56 -21.70
N LEU A 168 26.10 -9.65 -22.47
CA LEU A 168 26.01 -9.63 -23.93
C LEU A 168 24.57 -9.64 -24.42
N THR A 169 23.64 -10.25 -23.67
CA THR A 169 22.20 -10.20 -23.96
C THR A 169 21.57 -8.89 -23.50
N ASP A 170 22.04 -8.29 -22.40
CA ASP A 170 21.60 -6.99 -21.91
C ASP A 170 22.79 -6.07 -21.56
N PRO A 171 23.27 -5.26 -22.54
CA PRO A 171 24.37 -4.33 -22.31
C PRO A 171 24.00 -3.23 -21.30
N GLN A 172 22.71 -2.91 -21.11
CA GLN A 172 22.28 -1.90 -20.15
C GLN A 172 22.23 -2.44 -18.71
N GLY A 173 21.81 -3.70 -18.52
CA GLY A 173 21.86 -4.39 -17.23
C GLY A 173 23.28 -4.56 -16.69
N ALA A 174 24.25 -4.83 -17.57
CA ALA A 174 25.66 -4.90 -17.20
C ALA A 174 26.20 -3.55 -16.72
N LEU A 175 25.89 -2.46 -17.43
CA LEU A 175 26.28 -1.11 -17.03
C LEU A 175 25.70 -0.73 -15.67
N ARG A 176 24.46 -1.12 -15.38
CA ARG A 176 23.81 -0.91 -14.06
C ARG A 176 24.55 -1.63 -12.95
N LYS A 177 24.82 -2.93 -13.09
CA LYS A 177 25.61 -3.70 -12.10
C LYS A 177 27.02 -3.12 -11.91
N THR A 178 27.64 -2.63 -12.99
CA THR A 178 28.97 -2.01 -12.92
C THR A 178 28.92 -0.68 -12.16
N LEU A 179 27.91 0.15 -12.42
CA LEU A 179 27.65 1.39 -11.67
C LEU A 179 27.34 1.11 -10.20
N GLU A 180 26.53 0.12 -9.89
CA GLU A 180 26.26 -0.33 -8.51
C GLU A 180 27.56 -0.76 -7.82
N SER A 181 28.42 -1.55 -8.48
CA SER A 181 29.71 -1.95 -7.93
C SER A 181 30.68 -0.77 -7.72
N GLN A 182 30.62 0.24 -8.58
CA GLN A 182 31.41 1.47 -8.45
C GLN A 182 30.89 2.35 -7.33
N LEU A 183 29.56 2.44 -7.16
CA LEU A 183 28.92 3.12 -6.05
C LEU A 183 29.21 2.44 -4.72
N GLU A 184 29.21 1.10 -4.66
CA GLU A 184 29.59 0.35 -3.46
C GLU A 184 31.08 0.56 -3.12
N ARG A 185 31.95 0.66 -4.14
CA ARG A 185 33.39 0.95 -3.96
C ARG A 185 33.65 2.39 -3.52
N LEU A 186 32.87 3.34 -4.03
CA LEU A 186 32.88 4.74 -3.58
C LEU A 186 32.34 4.86 -2.15
N ARG A 187 31.32 4.07 -1.79
CA ARG A 187 30.77 3.97 -0.45
C ARG A 187 31.76 3.38 0.56
N GLN A 188 32.58 2.41 0.14
CA GLN A 188 33.58 1.78 1.01
C GLN A 188 34.87 2.61 1.18
N GLY A 189 35.10 3.63 0.34
CA GLY A 189 36.27 4.51 0.40
C GLY A 189 37.61 3.79 0.13
N PRO A 190 38.68 4.50 -0.26
CA PRO A 190 39.99 3.89 -0.40
C PRO A 190 40.54 3.51 0.99
N ALA A 191 41.08 2.29 1.11
CA ALA A 191 41.57 1.73 2.37
C ALA A 191 42.61 2.64 3.06
N PRO A 192 42.44 3.01 4.35
CA PRO A 192 43.43 3.79 5.08
C PRO A 192 44.49 2.88 5.72
N ALA A 193 45.77 3.19 5.45
CA ALA A 193 46.88 2.80 6.30
C ALA A 193 46.79 3.60 7.62
N THR A 194 46.70 2.90 8.76
CA THR A 194 46.61 3.48 10.11
C THR A 194 48.00 3.95 10.60
N PRO A 195 48.10 4.97 11.48
CA PRO A 195 47.93 4.69 12.91
C PRO A 195 47.13 5.74 13.74
N ALA A 196 46.31 5.19 14.64
CA ALA A 196 45.90 5.62 15.99
C ALA A 196 45.52 7.08 16.36
N ALA A 197 44.25 7.18 16.80
CA ALA A 197 43.60 8.10 17.76
C ALA A 197 43.12 9.50 17.28
N PRO A 198 42.04 10.09 17.87
CA PRO A 198 41.14 9.61 18.94
C PRO A 198 39.69 9.36 18.46
N GLN A 199 38.97 8.50 19.19
CA GLN A 199 37.56 8.20 19.00
C GLN A 199 36.71 9.47 19.16
N LYS A 200 36.28 10.05 18.03
CA LYS A 200 35.02 10.80 18.01
C LYS A 200 33.92 9.77 18.24
N ALA A 201 33.10 10.01 19.26
CA ALA A 201 31.83 9.33 19.44
C ALA A 201 31.11 9.32 18.09
N ALA A 202 31.01 8.13 17.49
CA ALA A 202 30.03 7.89 16.47
C ALA A 202 28.70 8.10 17.18
N ALA A 203 28.13 9.29 17.03
CA ALA A 203 26.70 9.44 17.13
C ALA A 203 26.14 8.36 16.22
N GLU A 204 25.49 7.36 16.82
CA GLU A 204 24.68 6.42 16.07
C GLU A 204 23.84 7.26 15.10
N PRO A 205 24.02 7.10 13.78
CA PRO A 205 23.17 7.80 12.86
C PRO A 205 21.75 7.36 13.20
N ALA A 206 20.87 8.34 13.36
CA ALA A 206 19.45 8.16 13.57
C ALA A 206 18.99 6.87 12.90
N LEU A 207 18.40 5.95 13.67
CA LEU A 207 17.71 4.78 13.13
C LEU A 207 16.95 5.24 11.88
N ASP A 208 17.43 4.81 10.72
CA ASP A 208 16.97 5.32 9.43
C ASP A 208 15.44 5.29 9.42
N PRO A 209 14.74 6.33 8.92
CA PRO A 209 13.27 6.35 8.88
C PRO A 209 12.71 5.06 8.24
N VAL A 210 13.48 4.47 7.32
CA VAL A 210 13.22 3.16 6.71
C VAL A 210 13.14 2.01 7.74
N GLN A 211 14.04 1.93 8.72
CA GLN A 211 13.99 0.90 9.76
C GLN A 211 12.78 1.06 10.68
N ALA A 212 12.38 2.30 10.98
CA ALA A 212 11.15 2.57 11.73
C ALA A 212 9.91 2.15 10.92
N THR A 213 9.85 2.48 9.64
CA THR A 213 8.77 2.08 8.73
C THR A 213 8.69 0.55 8.58
N VAL A 214 9.82 -0.15 8.49
CA VAL A 214 9.84 -1.63 8.43
C VAL A 214 9.29 -2.23 9.73
N LYS A 215 9.62 -1.66 10.90
CA LYS A 215 9.06 -2.11 12.18
C LYS A 215 7.56 -1.86 12.24
N ILE A 216 7.07 -0.69 11.81
CA ILE A 216 5.63 -0.38 11.74
C ILE A 216 4.92 -1.36 10.79
N ALA A 217 5.47 -1.60 9.60
CA ALA A 217 4.90 -2.57 8.65
C ALA A 217 4.84 -4.00 9.23
N SER A 218 5.84 -4.42 10.01
CA SER A 218 5.82 -5.73 10.68
C SER A 218 4.75 -5.82 11.78
N LEU A 219 4.50 -4.72 12.49
CA LEU A 219 3.42 -4.62 13.48
C LEU A 219 2.05 -4.60 12.81
N GLU A 220 1.90 -3.88 11.70
CA GLU A 220 0.68 -3.87 10.87
C GLU A 220 0.39 -5.26 10.29
N GLU A 221 1.39 -5.98 9.79
CA GLU A 221 1.20 -7.36 9.31
C GLU A 221 0.75 -8.30 10.43
N ARG A 222 1.36 -8.18 11.62
CA ARG A 222 0.96 -8.96 12.79
C ARG A 222 -0.45 -8.59 13.26
N LEU A 223 -0.79 -7.30 13.27
CA LEU A 223 -2.10 -6.80 13.64
C LEU A 223 -3.16 -7.30 12.65
N LYS A 224 -2.90 -7.24 11.34
CA LYS A 224 -3.75 -7.81 10.29
C LYS A 224 -3.95 -9.32 10.46
N LYS A 225 -2.90 -10.07 10.83
CA LYS A 225 -3.04 -11.51 11.16
C LYS A 225 -3.95 -11.73 12.36
N LEU A 226 -3.84 -10.91 13.40
CA LEU A 226 -4.72 -10.99 14.57
C LEU A 226 -6.17 -10.60 14.22
N GLU A 227 -6.37 -9.56 13.41
CA GLU A 227 -7.69 -9.15 12.91
C GLU A 227 -8.34 -10.23 12.05
N ASN A 228 -7.58 -10.88 11.17
CA ASN A 228 -8.09 -11.99 10.36
C ASN A 228 -8.48 -13.21 11.22
N LEU A 229 -7.77 -13.46 12.32
CA LEU A 229 -8.08 -14.57 13.24
C LEU A 229 -9.31 -14.29 14.11
N VAL A 230 -9.45 -13.07 14.61
CA VAL A 230 -10.60 -12.66 15.43
C VAL A 230 -11.84 -12.38 14.56
N GLY A 231 -11.61 -11.98 13.31
CA GLY A 231 -12.64 -11.54 12.37
C GLY A 231 -13.01 -10.06 12.60
N SER A 232 -13.08 -9.29 11.52
CA SER A 232 -13.50 -7.88 11.53
C SER A 232 -14.98 -7.68 11.21
N ASP A 233 -15.72 -8.77 10.93
CA ASP A 233 -17.15 -8.74 10.70
C ASP A 233 -17.88 -8.41 12.00
N SER A 234 -18.20 -7.11 12.18
CA SER A 234 -19.04 -6.61 13.26
C SER A 234 -20.35 -7.39 13.39
N GLN A 235 -20.91 -7.86 12.26
CA GLN A 235 -22.12 -8.69 12.24
C GLN A 235 -21.93 -10.09 12.84
N LYS A 236 -20.80 -10.77 12.56
CA LYS A 236 -20.50 -12.08 13.15
C LYS A 236 -20.16 -11.96 14.63
N LEU A 237 -19.44 -10.90 15.01
CA LEU A 237 -19.16 -10.59 16.40
C LEU A 237 -20.45 -10.27 17.16
N SER A 238 -21.35 -9.45 16.59
CA SER A 238 -22.66 -9.14 17.17
C SER A 238 -23.53 -10.39 17.37
N MET A 239 -23.55 -11.31 16.39
CA MET A 239 -24.23 -12.61 16.54
C MET A 239 -23.67 -13.43 17.72
N LEU A 240 -22.35 -13.45 17.91
CA LEU A 240 -21.70 -14.19 19.00
C LEU A 240 -21.85 -13.50 20.36
N THR A 241 -21.88 -12.16 20.39
CA THR A 241 -22.04 -11.36 21.62
C THR A 241 -23.49 -11.08 21.96
N SER A 242 -24.46 -11.45 21.12
CA SER A 242 -25.89 -11.28 21.41
C SER A 242 -26.34 -11.91 22.73
N HIS A 243 -25.60 -12.92 23.22
CA HIS A 243 -25.86 -13.61 24.48
C HIS A 243 -25.03 -13.09 25.66
N THR A 244 -24.20 -12.06 25.48
CA THR A 244 -23.34 -11.46 26.51
C THR A 244 -23.51 -9.94 26.51
N ASP A 245 -23.82 -9.36 27.68
CA ASP A 245 -24.03 -7.92 27.83
C ASP A 245 -22.76 -7.07 27.52
N SER A 246 -21.59 -7.70 27.42
CA SER A 246 -20.35 -7.07 27.02
C SER A 246 -19.86 -7.58 25.67
N SER A 247 -19.29 -6.68 24.87
CA SER A 247 -18.69 -6.98 23.56
C SER A 247 -17.37 -7.75 23.65
N CYS A 248 -17.11 -8.47 24.76
CA CYS A 248 -15.85 -9.16 24.99
C CYS A 248 -15.92 -10.63 24.56
N LEU A 249 -15.06 -11.02 23.60
CA LEU A 249 -14.93 -12.42 23.15
C LEU A 249 -14.52 -13.38 24.29
N MET A 250 -13.81 -12.87 25.30
CA MET A 250 -13.42 -13.66 26.47
C MET A 250 -14.64 -14.08 27.31
N GLU A 251 -15.63 -13.21 27.48
CA GLU A 251 -16.85 -13.54 28.22
C GLU A 251 -17.70 -14.56 27.46
N VAL A 252 -17.76 -14.46 26.12
CA VAL A 252 -18.42 -15.47 25.28
C VAL A 252 -17.73 -16.83 25.41
N SER A 253 -16.39 -16.86 25.41
CA SER A 253 -15.62 -18.10 25.63
C SER A 253 -15.85 -18.66 27.04
N GLN A 254 -15.88 -17.82 28.07
CA GLN A 254 -16.19 -18.22 29.44
C GLN A 254 -17.62 -18.77 29.54
N LEU A 255 -18.60 -18.12 28.93
CA LEU A 255 -19.99 -18.60 28.88
C LEU A 255 -20.11 -19.94 28.15
N LEU A 256 -19.44 -20.09 27.00
CA LEU A 256 -19.40 -21.36 26.27
C LEU A 256 -18.72 -22.45 27.08
N SER A 257 -17.62 -22.14 27.77
CA SER A 257 -16.94 -23.11 28.64
C SER A 257 -17.78 -23.48 29.86
N SER A 258 -18.54 -22.54 30.45
CA SER A 258 -19.48 -22.86 31.54
C SER A 258 -20.66 -23.69 31.04
N ARG A 259 -21.17 -23.41 29.84
CA ARG A 259 -22.22 -24.23 29.21
C ARG A 259 -21.70 -25.63 28.85
N LEU A 260 -20.47 -25.73 28.37
CA LEU A 260 -19.80 -27.00 28.09
C LEU A 260 -19.61 -27.82 29.37
N TYR A 261 -19.22 -27.16 30.47
CA TYR A 261 -19.11 -27.78 31.79
C TYR A 261 -20.47 -28.24 32.33
N LEU A 262 -21.54 -27.49 32.03
CA LEU A 262 -22.92 -27.88 32.36
C LEU A 262 -23.43 -29.07 31.53
N LEU A 263 -22.86 -29.29 30.35
CA LEU A 263 -23.23 -30.37 29.45
C LEU A 263 -22.66 -31.74 29.90
N GLU A 264 -21.75 -31.73 30.87
CA GLU A 264 -21.25 -32.97 31.48
C GLU A 264 -22.33 -33.52 32.44
N ALA A 265 -23.01 -34.60 32.01
CA ALA A 265 -24.13 -35.25 32.72
C ALA A 265 -23.97 -35.38 34.26
N PRO A 266 -22.83 -35.84 34.82
CA PRO A 266 -22.66 -35.95 36.28
C PRO A 266 -22.63 -34.61 37.04
N HIS A 267 -22.29 -33.50 36.38
CA HIS A 267 -22.25 -32.18 37.01
C HIS A 267 -23.63 -31.52 37.04
N LEU A 268 -24.48 -31.79 36.06
CA LEU A 268 -25.85 -31.27 36.00
C LEU A 268 -26.68 -31.74 37.20
N ASP A 269 -26.64 -33.04 37.51
CA ASP A 269 -27.37 -33.64 38.64
C ASP A 269 -26.90 -33.09 40.00
N GLN A 270 -25.59 -32.86 40.15
CA GLN A 270 -25.02 -32.29 41.38
C GLN A 270 -25.39 -30.81 41.56
N VAL A 271 -25.45 -30.05 40.45
CA VAL A 271 -25.86 -28.65 40.46
C VAL A 271 -27.36 -28.53 40.75
N GLU A 272 -28.21 -29.40 40.20
CA GLU A 272 -29.65 -29.47 40.49
C GLU A 272 -29.92 -29.78 41.98
N ALA A 273 -29.19 -30.75 42.55
CA ALA A 273 -29.29 -31.07 43.97
C ALA A 273 -28.85 -29.92 44.90
N ARG A 274 -27.85 -29.12 44.49
CA ARG A 274 -27.42 -27.94 45.26
C ARG A 274 -28.37 -26.75 45.10
N LEU A 275 -28.91 -26.54 43.90
CA LEU A 275 -29.89 -25.48 43.62
C LEU A 275 -31.20 -25.70 44.38
N SER A 276 -31.70 -26.93 44.43
CA SER A 276 -32.90 -27.26 45.21
C SER A 276 -32.70 -26.99 46.71
N LEU A 277 -31.53 -27.31 47.26
CA LEU A 277 -31.19 -27.03 48.66
C LEU A 277 -31.03 -25.52 48.92
N LEU A 278 -30.42 -24.78 47.99
CA LEU A 278 -30.29 -23.32 48.08
C LEU A 278 -31.66 -22.65 48.00
N GLN A 279 -32.55 -23.11 47.12
CA GLN A 279 -33.91 -22.60 46.99
C GLN A 279 -34.71 -22.81 48.28
N GLN A 280 -34.54 -23.97 48.94
CA GLN A 280 -35.15 -24.23 50.25
C GLN A 280 -34.59 -23.30 51.35
N LYS A 281 -33.29 -22.98 51.31
CA LYS A 281 -32.69 -22.02 52.25
C LYS A 281 -33.13 -20.58 51.95
N MET A 282 -33.28 -20.21 50.69
CA MET A 282 -33.71 -18.88 50.26
C MET A 282 -35.16 -18.61 50.65
N THR A 283 -36.04 -19.61 50.54
CA THR A 283 -37.42 -19.53 51.05
C THR A 283 -37.45 -19.35 52.57
N GLN A 284 -36.63 -20.10 53.33
CA GLN A 284 -36.50 -19.90 54.78
C GLN A 284 -35.92 -18.54 55.18
N VAL A 285 -35.04 -17.96 54.35
CA VAL A 285 -34.49 -16.61 54.58
C VAL A 285 -35.51 -15.53 54.20
N ALA A 286 -36.27 -15.72 53.12
CA ALA A 286 -37.34 -14.82 52.71
C ALA A 286 -38.45 -14.73 53.79
N GLU A 287 -38.79 -15.86 54.41
CA GLU A 287 -39.70 -15.91 55.57
C GLU A 287 -39.16 -15.14 56.79
N LYS A 288 -37.83 -15.03 56.92
CA LYS A 288 -37.16 -14.34 58.03
C LYS A 288 -36.80 -12.87 57.74
N LYS A 289 -36.75 -12.46 56.46
CA LYS A 289 -36.27 -11.14 56.02
C LYS A 289 -37.40 -10.11 55.82
N SER A 290 -38.66 -10.42 56.14
CA SER A 290 -39.78 -9.48 56.00
C SER A 290 -39.78 -8.29 56.99
N ALA A 291 -38.67 -8.04 57.69
CA ALA A 291 -38.55 -6.96 58.67
C ALA A 291 -37.44 -5.95 58.29
N LEU A 292 -37.90 -4.74 57.96
CA LEU A 292 -37.29 -3.42 58.17
C LEU A 292 -36.14 -2.89 57.26
N GLU A 293 -36.41 -1.68 56.72
CA GLU A 293 -35.49 -0.53 56.55
C GLU A 293 -34.16 -0.70 55.78
N GLU A 294 -34.10 -1.58 54.80
CA GLU A 294 -33.01 -1.58 53.80
C GLU A 294 -33.43 -1.04 52.43
N LEU A 295 -34.73 -0.83 52.14
CA LEU A 295 -35.18 -0.55 50.77
C LEU A 295 -34.63 0.78 50.21
N ASP A 296 -34.62 1.87 50.99
CA ASP A 296 -34.13 3.19 50.53
C ASP A 296 -32.59 3.27 50.45
N LYS A 297 -31.89 2.57 51.35
CA LYS A 297 -30.42 2.45 51.28
C LYS A 297 -30.00 1.51 50.16
N ALA A 298 -30.73 0.42 49.95
CA ALA A 298 -30.54 -0.50 48.84
C ALA A 298 -30.83 0.19 47.50
N GLY A 299 -31.87 1.02 47.41
CA GLY A 299 -32.15 1.83 46.22
C GLY A 299 -31.00 2.77 45.86
N LYS A 300 -30.50 3.54 46.83
CA LYS A 300 -29.34 4.43 46.63
C LYS A 300 -28.05 3.66 46.32
N VAL A 301 -27.82 2.53 46.96
CA VAL A 301 -26.66 1.66 46.68
C VAL A 301 -26.78 1.04 45.29
N ASN A 302 -27.98 0.67 44.86
CA ASN A 302 -28.24 0.15 43.52
C ASN A 302 -28.05 1.23 42.46
N GLU A 303 -28.50 2.47 42.70
CA GLU A 303 -28.21 3.62 41.84
C GLU A 303 -26.71 3.89 41.74
N LEU A 304 -25.98 3.85 42.86
CA LEU A 304 -24.52 3.99 42.86
C LEU A 304 -23.83 2.84 42.15
N TYR A 305 -24.34 1.61 42.27
CA TYR A 305 -23.82 0.44 41.56
C TYR A 305 -24.03 0.57 40.04
N GLU A 306 -25.21 1.03 39.59
CA GLU A 306 -25.48 1.30 38.19
C GLU A 306 -24.59 2.44 37.63
N LEU A 307 -24.41 3.51 38.40
CA LEU A 307 -23.47 4.58 38.04
C LEU A 307 -22.03 4.07 37.98
N LEU A 308 -21.62 3.23 38.93
CA LEU A 308 -20.29 2.64 38.95
C LEU A 308 -20.09 1.72 37.74
N LYS A 309 -21.07 0.86 37.42
CA LYS A 309 -21.04 -0.04 36.26
C LYS A 309 -20.92 0.72 34.95
N LYS A 310 -21.68 1.82 34.78
CA LYS A 310 -21.55 2.74 33.63
C LYS A 310 -20.17 3.40 33.60
N SER A 311 -19.65 3.81 34.75
CA SER A 311 -18.33 4.47 34.84
C SER A 311 -17.15 3.52 34.67
N ASP A 312 -17.31 2.24 34.98
CA ASP A 312 -16.25 1.22 34.86
C ASP A 312 -15.92 0.96 33.38
N ALA A 313 -16.97 0.91 32.54
CA ALA A 313 -16.81 0.89 31.08
C ALA A 313 -16.05 2.14 30.56
N MET A 314 -16.30 3.32 31.16
CA MET A 314 -15.58 4.56 30.82
C MET A 314 -14.15 4.61 31.40
N GLY A 315 -13.88 3.93 32.50
CA GLY A 315 -12.57 3.92 33.16
C GLY A 315 -11.48 3.28 32.30
N SER A 316 -11.81 2.19 31.61
CA SER A 316 -10.87 1.52 30.68
C SER A 316 -10.55 2.40 29.45
N SER A 317 -11.55 3.08 28.89
CA SER A 317 -11.36 3.97 27.74
C SER A 317 -10.63 5.27 28.09
N LEU A 318 -10.72 5.76 29.34
CA LEU A 318 -10.02 6.98 29.77
C LEU A 318 -8.51 6.87 29.60
N THR A 319 -7.91 5.74 29.98
CA THR A 319 -6.45 5.52 29.83
C THR A 319 -6.05 5.54 28.36
N GLN A 320 -6.84 4.89 27.50
CA GLN A 320 -6.62 4.87 26.05
C GLN A 320 -6.75 6.28 25.41
N VAL A 321 -7.72 7.09 25.86
CA VAL A 321 -7.90 8.47 25.40
C VAL A 321 -6.71 9.33 25.82
N VAL A 322 -6.20 9.17 27.04
CA VAL A 322 -5.01 9.90 27.52
C VAL A 322 -3.77 9.51 26.72
N GLU A 323 -3.53 8.22 26.48
CA GLU A 323 -2.42 7.76 25.64
C GLU A 323 -2.51 8.33 24.22
N ARG A 324 -3.72 8.33 23.62
CA ARG A 324 -3.95 8.93 22.31
C ARG A 324 -3.67 10.44 22.30
N LEU A 325 -4.05 11.16 23.36
CA LEU A 325 -3.75 12.59 23.50
C LEU A 325 -2.25 12.86 23.60
N VAL A 326 -1.51 12.01 24.31
CA VAL A 326 -0.04 12.10 24.40
C VAL A 326 0.60 11.82 23.04
N CYS A 327 0.17 10.77 22.32
CA CYS A 327 0.66 10.50 20.97
C CYS A 327 0.35 11.63 19.97
N LEU A 328 -0.77 12.33 20.13
CA LEU A 328 -1.18 13.44 19.28
C LEU A 328 -0.64 14.81 19.75
N GLN A 329 0.07 14.87 20.86
CA GLN A 329 0.55 16.12 21.44
C GLN A 329 1.41 16.93 20.47
N GLU A 330 2.40 16.28 19.82
CA GLU A 330 3.28 16.95 18.87
C GLU A 330 2.52 17.49 17.66
N LEU A 331 1.54 16.74 17.17
CA LEU A 331 0.68 17.18 16.06
C LEU A 331 -0.19 18.38 16.47
N HIS A 332 -0.77 18.35 17.68
CA HIS A 332 -1.54 19.48 18.20
C HIS A 332 -0.66 20.72 18.41
N GLU A 333 0.58 20.55 18.87
CA GLU A 333 1.53 21.65 19.02
C GLU A 333 1.92 22.25 17.65
N GLN A 334 2.17 21.41 16.65
CA GLN A 334 2.42 21.86 15.28
C GLN A 334 1.22 22.59 14.68
N ALA A 335 -0.01 22.10 14.90
CA ALA A 335 -1.24 22.75 14.45
C ALA A 335 -1.43 24.14 15.11
N LEU A 336 -1.09 24.27 16.39
CA LEU A 336 -1.12 25.55 17.10
C LEU A 336 -0.08 26.53 16.55
N GLN A 337 1.14 26.06 16.28
CA GLN A 337 2.19 26.86 15.65
C GLN A 337 1.81 27.27 14.21
N PHE A 338 1.13 26.39 13.47
CA PHE A 338 0.66 26.66 12.11
C PHE A 338 -0.36 27.81 12.10
N SER A 339 -1.34 27.81 13.01
CA SER A 339 -2.30 28.92 13.13
C SER A 339 -1.60 30.26 13.37
N LYS A 340 -0.56 30.27 14.23
CA LYS A 340 0.25 31.46 14.49
C LYS A 340 1.06 31.89 13.26
N ALA A 341 1.67 30.94 12.55
CA ALA A 341 2.42 31.22 11.33
C ALA A 341 1.53 31.81 10.23
N VAL A 342 0.30 31.29 10.07
CA VAL A 342 -0.68 31.83 9.12
C VAL A 342 -1.07 33.26 9.48
N SER A 343 -1.33 33.55 10.77
CA SER A 343 -1.63 34.92 11.21
C SER A 343 -0.45 35.89 10.97
N GLN A 344 0.78 35.44 11.22
CA GLN A 344 1.98 36.24 10.92
C GLN A 344 2.14 36.48 9.42
N LEU A 345 1.88 35.48 8.59
CA LEU A 345 1.95 35.59 7.14
C LEU A 345 0.90 36.58 6.62
N ASP A 346 -0.33 36.55 7.15
CA ASP A 346 -1.38 37.52 6.82
C ASP A 346 -0.94 38.96 7.18
N GLN A 347 -0.35 39.18 8.36
CA GLN A 347 0.20 40.48 8.74
C GLN A 347 1.30 40.96 7.79
N VAL A 348 2.23 40.07 7.40
CA VAL A 348 3.29 40.38 6.44
C VAL A 348 2.71 40.72 5.07
N GLN A 349 1.68 39.98 4.64
CA GLN A 349 0.99 40.23 3.37
C GLN A 349 0.27 41.58 3.37
N GLN A 350 -0.40 41.94 4.47
CA GLN A 350 -1.01 43.27 4.65
C GLN A 350 0.05 44.38 4.61
N HIS A 351 1.18 44.20 5.31
CA HIS A 351 2.28 45.17 5.29
C HIS A 351 2.89 45.33 3.88
N LEU A 352 3.13 44.23 3.16
CA LEU A 352 3.65 44.26 1.80
C LEU A 352 2.66 44.92 0.83
N SER A 353 1.36 44.68 0.99
CA SER A 353 0.31 45.36 0.22
C SER A 353 0.32 46.86 0.44
N LEU A 354 0.47 47.32 1.69
CA LEU A 354 0.60 48.74 2.01
C LEU A 354 1.90 49.34 1.44
N ALA A 355 3.02 48.65 1.54
CA ALA A 355 4.30 49.09 0.98
C ALA A 355 4.23 49.23 -0.56
N LEU A 356 3.60 48.26 -1.25
CA LEU A 356 3.34 48.32 -2.68
C LEU A 356 2.46 49.52 -3.05
N LYS A 357 1.37 49.77 -2.31
CA LYS A 357 0.52 50.96 -2.51
C LYS A 357 1.30 52.27 -2.31
N ASN A 358 2.23 52.32 -1.37
CA ASN A 358 3.06 53.52 -1.17
C ASN A 358 4.09 53.69 -2.30
N ASN A 359 4.73 52.61 -2.75
CA ASN A 359 5.64 52.66 -3.90
C ASN A 359 4.91 53.10 -5.19
N ASP A 360 3.69 52.62 -5.39
CA ASP A 360 2.84 53.03 -6.50
C ASP A 360 2.54 54.55 -6.43
N LYS A 361 2.17 55.06 -5.25
CA LYS A 361 2.03 56.51 -5.04
C LYS A 361 3.31 57.28 -5.36
N HIS A 362 4.47 56.83 -4.86
CA HIS A 362 5.74 57.49 -5.15
C HIS A 362 6.07 57.47 -6.65
N LEU A 363 5.78 56.40 -7.38
CA LEU A 363 5.95 56.36 -8.83
C LEU A 363 5.01 57.35 -9.54
N THR A 364 3.75 57.46 -9.12
CA THR A 364 2.82 58.45 -9.69
C THR A 364 3.25 59.89 -9.40
N GLU A 365 3.77 60.17 -8.20
CA GLU A 365 4.34 61.47 -7.84
C GLU A 365 5.58 61.78 -8.70
N VAL A 366 6.49 60.81 -8.86
CA VAL A 366 7.67 60.95 -9.72
C VAL A 366 7.24 61.19 -11.18
N GLN A 367 6.28 60.44 -11.70
CA GLN A 367 5.74 60.64 -13.05
C GLN A 367 5.14 62.04 -13.23
N THR A 368 4.40 62.52 -12.24
CA THR A 368 3.80 63.87 -12.25
C THR A 368 4.88 64.94 -12.21
N ASN A 369 5.89 64.78 -11.35
CA ASN A 369 7.03 65.69 -11.25
C ASN A 369 7.86 65.71 -12.54
N PHE A 370 8.06 64.55 -13.19
CA PHE A 370 8.71 64.49 -14.50
C PHE A 370 7.90 65.22 -15.57
N GLY A 371 6.57 65.05 -15.59
CA GLY A 371 5.69 65.80 -16.49
C GLY A 371 5.81 67.32 -16.30
N GLN A 372 5.75 67.79 -15.05
CA GLN A 372 5.92 69.21 -14.71
C GLN A 372 7.32 69.74 -15.07
N ASN A 373 8.37 68.96 -14.81
CA ASN A 373 9.74 69.32 -15.19
C ASN A 373 9.91 69.41 -16.70
N ILE A 374 9.34 68.48 -17.48
CA ILE A 374 9.37 68.53 -18.95
C ILE A 374 8.63 69.77 -19.46
N GLU A 375 7.46 70.09 -18.92
CA GLU A 375 6.76 71.33 -19.26
C GLU A 375 7.59 72.57 -18.94
N THR A 376 8.27 72.59 -17.81
CA THR A 376 9.12 73.71 -17.39
C THR A 376 10.34 73.85 -18.30
N ILE A 377 10.97 72.73 -18.69
CA ILE A 377 12.06 72.69 -19.66
C ILE A 377 11.57 73.20 -21.02
N ASN A 378 10.40 72.78 -21.50
CA ASN A 378 9.80 73.28 -22.74
C ASN A 378 9.51 74.79 -22.69
N LYS A 379 8.98 75.29 -21.57
CA LYS A 379 8.79 76.75 -21.35
C LYS A 379 10.13 77.50 -21.36
N ASN A 380 11.16 76.95 -20.74
CA ASN A 380 12.49 77.55 -20.77
C ASN A 380 13.12 77.53 -22.16
N MET A 381 12.95 76.42 -22.91
CA MET A 381 13.45 76.26 -24.28
C MET A 381 12.80 77.29 -25.22
N THR A 382 11.47 77.43 -25.16
CA THR A 382 10.73 78.42 -25.95
C THR A 382 11.09 79.86 -25.59
N LEU A 383 11.35 80.16 -24.31
CA LEU A 383 11.88 81.47 -23.91
C LEU A 383 13.29 81.72 -24.47
N LEU A 384 14.14 80.69 -24.50
CA LEU A 384 15.49 80.75 -25.06
C LEU A 384 15.45 80.97 -26.58
N GLU A 385 14.58 80.24 -27.30
CA GLU A 385 14.32 80.46 -28.73
C GLU A 385 13.79 81.87 -29.00
N GLY A 386 12.88 82.37 -28.16
CA GLY A 386 12.38 83.74 -28.25
C GLY A 386 13.49 84.79 -28.07
N LYS A 387 14.39 84.58 -27.10
CA LYS A 387 15.57 85.46 -26.90
C LYS A 387 16.56 85.38 -28.06
N ILE A 388 16.82 84.19 -28.60
CA ILE A 388 17.68 83.99 -29.78
C ILE A 388 17.06 84.67 -31.01
N ALA A 389 15.75 84.61 -31.19
CA ALA A 389 15.04 85.31 -32.26
C ALA A 389 15.12 86.83 -32.11
N ALA A 390 15.04 87.36 -30.89
CA ALA A 390 15.19 88.78 -30.61
C ALA A 390 16.63 89.31 -30.87
N LEU A 391 17.64 88.46 -30.72
CA LEU A 391 19.05 88.77 -31.03
C LEU A 391 19.39 88.68 -32.53
N LYS A 392 18.50 88.12 -33.36
CA LYS A 392 18.65 88.03 -34.83
C LYS A 392 18.06 89.22 -35.60
N LYS A 393 17.56 90.24 -34.90
CA LYS A 393 17.25 91.58 -35.42
C LYS A 393 18.33 92.55 -34.97
#